data_AF-A0AA90TJN8-F1
#
_entry.id   AF-A0AA90TJN8-F1
#
_cell.length_a   1.000
_cell.length_b   1.000
_cell.length_c   1.000
_cell.angle_alpha   90.00
_cell.angle_beta   90.00
_cell.angle_gamma   90.00
#
_symmetry.space_group_name_H-M   'P 1'
#
loop_
_entity.id
_entity.type
_entity.pdbx_description
1 polymer ?
#
loop_
_entity_poly.entity_id
_entity_poly.type
_entity_poly.pdbx_seq_one_letter_code
_entity_poly.pdbx_strand_id
1 'polypeptide(L)'
;MSKIPRPIPEAHIPRVVNQLFADGRGASGRDEPDHWVLESREATEDDRVVMARAAAFIYGVVALALAKLFTVLLEFIVGENSVTQAIWMVAVPAGAVWGYRKQKAKPGQVWTSREWIDFGNRTWNTRRHYLDGSKPLESRSLPLKAVAAVSRAEMYEDGMGYTSLLSEVNNLVRYRQPWPLTQVEHFDTEKECLAFTQAMAARCAISCWQFREAELEGGEAMLEKLS
;
A
#
# COMPACT_ATOMS: atom_id res chain seq x y z
N MET A 1 12.51 -46.29 39.58
CA MET A 1 12.78 -44.88 39.91
C MET A 1 12.83 -44.08 38.60
N SER A 2 11.65 -43.66 38.13
CA SER A 2 11.20 -42.27 37.91
C SER A 2 12.13 -41.39 37.04
N LYS A 3 11.75 -41.23 35.77
CA LYS A 3 12.29 -40.23 34.84
C LYS A 3 11.54 -38.93 35.06
N ILE A 4 12.20 -37.94 35.67
CA ILE A 4 11.66 -36.59 35.82
C ILE A 4 11.84 -35.85 34.47
N PRO A 5 10.77 -35.32 33.84
CA PRO A 5 10.92 -34.43 32.70
C PRO A 5 11.47 -33.07 33.15
N ARG A 6 12.45 -32.54 32.42
CA ARG A 6 13.00 -31.19 32.64
C ARG A 6 11.95 -30.15 32.22
N PRO A 7 11.74 -29.09 33.01
CA PRO A 7 10.80 -28.03 32.65
C PRO A 7 11.31 -27.26 31.43
N ILE A 8 10.43 -27.07 30.45
CA ILE A 8 10.63 -26.13 29.34
C ILE A 8 10.62 -24.73 29.97
N PRO A 9 11.64 -23.89 29.74
CA PRO A 9 11.60 -22.52 30.22
C PRO A 9 10.46 -21.78 29.52
N GLU A 10 9.51 -21.27 30.31
CA GLU A 10 8.46 -20.37 29.86
C GLU A 10 9.10 -19.26 29.04
N ALA A 11 8.79 -19.22 27.75
CA ALA A 11 9.11 -18.07 26.92
C ALA A 11 8.47 -16.85 27.58
N HIS A 12 9.32 -15.94 28.05
CA HIS A 12 8.90 -14.61 28.46
C HIS A 12 8.20 -13.98 27.26
N ILE A 13 6.87 -13.98 27.29
CA ILE A 13 6.03 -13.25 26.36
C ILE A 13 6.36 -11.76 26.61
N PRO A 14 6.94 -11.03 25.63
CA PRO A 14 7.19 -9.62 25.81
C PRO A 14 5.86 -8.91 26.07
N ARG A 15 5.88 -8.07 27.10
CA ARG A 15 4.72 -7.46 27.78
C ARG A 15 3.98 -6.39 26.96
N VAL A 16 4.05 -6.46 25.63
CA VAL A 16 3.45 -5.48 24.69
C VAL A 16 2.33 -6.10 23.85
N VAL A 17 2.16 -7.42 23.84
CA VAL A 17 1.15 -8.11 23.02
C VAL A 17 -0.27 -8.12 23.63
N ASN A 18 -0.47 -7.54 24.83
CA ASN A 18 -1.79 -7.55 25.49
C ASN A 18 -2.67 -6.31 25.27
N GLN A 19 -2.30 -5.37 24.39
CA GLN A 19 -3.14 -4.19 24.14
C GLN A 19 -3.72 -4.05 22.72
N LEU A 20 -3.29 -4.87 21.75
CA LEU A 20 -3.93 -4.92 20.42
C LEU A 20 -4.91 -6.08 20.23
N PHE A 21 -4.96 -7.03 21.18
CA PHE A 21 -5.86 -8.19 21.12
C PHE A 21 -7.02 -8.14 22.14
N ALA A 22 -7.12 -7.09 22.97
CA ALA A 22 -8.10 -7.02 24.06
C ALA A 22 -9.15 -5.89 23.94
N ASP A 23 -8.89 -4.83 23.17
CA ASP A 23 -9.85 -3.73 23.03
C ASP A 23 -10.36 -3.64 21.58
N GLY A 24 -11.53 -4.24 21.36
CA GLY A 24 -12.35 -4.05 20.18
C GLY A 24 -12.70 -2.58 19.95
N ARG A 25 -11.82 -1.86 19.25
CA ARG A 25 -12.12 -0.56 18.65
C ARG A 25 -11.75 -0.52 17.17
N GLY A 26 -12.32 -1.46 16.42
CA GLY A 26 -12.80 -1.19 15.06
C GLY A 26 -14.23 -0.66 15.15
N ALA A 27 -14.41 0.63 15.46
CA ALA A 27 -15.74 1.22 15.54
C ALA A 27 -16.34 1.43 14.12
N SER A 28 -16.98 0.39 13.59
CA SER A 28 -18.36 0.39 13.07
C SER A 28 -18.57 -0.68 11.99
N GLY A 29 -19.25 -1.76 12.38
CA GLY A 29 -19.75 -2.79 11.48
C GLY A 29 -19.33 -4.19 11.91
N ARG A 30 -20.03 -4.71 12.94
CA ARG A 30 -20.16 -6.12 13.34
C ARG A 30 -18.95 -7.01 12.98
N ASP A 31 -18.13 -7.32 13.97
CA ASP A 31 -17.24 -8.46 13.94
C ASP A 31 -18.06 -9.73 13.62
N GLU A 32 -18.02 -10.19 12.36
CA GLU A 32 -18.52 -11.51 12.00
C GLU A 32 -17.35 -12.49 12.16
N PRO A 33 -17.54 -13.63 12.84
CA PRO A 33 -16.49 -14.60 13.14
C PRO A 33 -15.82 -15.24 11.91
N ASP A 34 -16.30 -14.93 10.70
CA ASP A 34 -15.93 -15.58 9.45
C ASP A 34 -14.89 -14.78 8.63
N HIS A 35 -14.47 -13.59 9.08
CA HIS A 35 -13.49 -12.78 8.35
C HIS A 35 -12.34 -12.25 9.22
N TRP A 36 -11.13 -12.23 8.66
CA TRP A 36 -9.94 -11.61 9.26
C TRP A 36 -9.57 -10.34 8.49
N VAL A 37 -9.69 -9.18 9.13
CA VAL A 37 -9.33 -7.87 8.56
C VAL A 37 -7.82 -7.65 8.68
N LEU A 38 -7.15 -7.34 7.56
CA LEU A 38 -5.69 -7.24 7.48
C LEU A 38 -5.21 -5.80 7.51
N GLU A 39 -5.71 -4.97 6.60
CA GLU A 39 -5.29 -3.58 6.49
C GLU A 39 -6.43 -2.71 5.98
N SER A 40 -6.61 -1.54 6.59
CA SER A 40 -7.46 -0.49 6.07
C SER A 40 -6.58 0.65 5.60
N ARG A 41 -6.53 0.87 4.29
CA ARG A 41 -5.83 2.03 3.72
C ARG A 41 -6.83 3.10 3.37
N GLU A 42 -6.70 4.27 3.98
CA GLU A 42 -7.53 5.42 3.66
C GLU A 42 -6.70 6.43 2.89
N ALA A 43 -7.21 6.86 1.73
CA ALA A 43 -6.77 8.10 1.12
C ALA A 43 -7.57 9.21 1.81
N THR A 44 -6.85 10.04 2.55
CA THR A 44 -7.43 11.08 3.41
C THR A 44 -7.74 12.36 2.62
N GLU A 45 -8.49 13.29 3.22
CA GLU A 45 -8.69 14.61 2.62
C GLU A 45 -7.36 15.38 2.43
N ASP A 46 -6.35 15.10 3.25
CA ASP A 46 -5.02 15.69 3.12
C ASP A 46 -4.31 15.19 1.85
N ASP A 47 -4.45 13.91 1.50
CA ASP A 47 -3.92 13.36 0.25
C ASP A 47 -4.57 14.01 -0.97
N ARG A 48 -5.87 14.30 -0.89
CA ARG A 48 -6.60 15.07 -1.91
C ARG A 48 -6.03 16.49 -2.05
N VAL A 49 -5.66 17.14 -0.96
CA VAL A 49 -5.04 18.47 -0.99
C VAL A 49 -3.64 18.41 -1.61
N VAL A 50 -2.83 17.40 -1.26
CA VAL A 50 -1.49 17.18 -1.86
C VAL A 50 -1.61 16.96 -3.37
N MET A 51 -2.51 16.07 -3.81
CA MET A 51 -2.75 15.83 -5.24
C MET A 51 -3.29 17.07 -5.95
N ALA A 52 -4.18 17.84 -5.32
CA ALA A 52 -4.70 19.07 -5.89
C ALA A 52 -3.62 20.15 -6.03
N ARG A 53 -2.68 20.24 -5.08
CA ARG A 53 -1.51 21.13 -5.16
C ARG A 53 -0.56 20.70 -6.27
N ALA A 54 -0.26 19.41 -6.39
CA ALA A 54 0.56 18.87 -7.48
C ALA A 54 -0.08 19.16 -8.85
N ALA A 55 -1.40 18.98 -8.98
CA ALA A 55 -2.13 19.34 -10.18
C ALA A 55 -2.09 20.85 -10.46
N ALA A 56 -2.26 21.70 -9.44
CA ALA A 56 -2.14 23.15 -9.59
C ALA A 56 -0.77 23.55 -10.15
N PHE A 57 0.30 22.95 -9.65
CA PHE A 57 1.66 23.17 -10.12
C PHE A 57 1.82 22.74 -11.59
N ILE A 58 1.43 21.51 -11.94
CA ILE A 58 1.54 20.98 -13.31
C ILE A 58 0.75 21.86 -14.30
N TYR A 59 -0.50 22.21 -13.99
CA TYR A 59 -1.31 23.05 -14.86
C TYR A 59 -0.77 24.48 -14.95
N GLY A 60 -0.20 25.02 -13.87
CA GLY A 60 0.49 26.32 -13.91
C GLY A 60 1.70 26.30 -14.85
N VAL A 61 2.53 25.26 -14.81
CA VAL A 61 3.69 25.07 -15.71
C VAL A 61 3.24 24.92 -17.16
N VAL A 62 2.20 24.12 -17.43
CA VAL A 62 1.65 23.96 -18.79
C VAL A 62 1.08 25.28 -19.31
N ALA A 63 0.35 26.03 -18.47
CA ALA A 63 -0.16 27.34 -18.84
C ALA A 63 0.96 28.35 -19.13
N LEU A 64 2.05 28.31 -18.36
CA LEU A 64 3.25 29.13 -18.62
C LEU A 64 3.86 28.81 -19.99
N ALA A 65 4.03 27.52 -20.30
CA ALA A 65 4.61 27.08 -21.58
C ALA A 65 3.74 27.52 -22.77
N LEU A 66 2.43 27.34 -22.69
CA LEU A 66 1.49 27.78 -23.71
C LEU A 66 1.47 29.31 -23.86
N ALA A 67 1.45 30.04 -22.75
CA ALA A 67 1.50 31.50 -22.76
C ALA A 67 2.80 31.99 -23.42
N LYS A 68 3.95 31.40 -23.08
CA LYS A 68 5.25 31.74 -23.69
C LYS A 68 5.27 31.48 -25.19
N LEU A 69 4.72 30.35 -25.64
CA LEU A 69 4.60 30.05 -27.07
C LEU A 69 3.77 31.12 -27.78
N PHE A 70 2.64 31.52 -27.16
CA PHE A 70 1.72 32.49 -27.72
C PHE A 70 2.31 33.91 -27.75
N THR A 71 3.06 34.30 -26.73
CA THR A 71 3.73 35.62 -26.68
C THR A 71 4.83 35.73 -27.73
N VAL A 72 5.64 34.69 -27.93
CA VAL A 72 6.68 34.69 -28.98
C VAL A 72 6.05 34.84 -30.37
N LEU A 73 4.92 34.15 -30.62
CA LEU A 73 4.18 34.28 -31.88
C LEU A 73 3.61 35.70 -32.06
N LEU A 74 3.06 36.30 -30.99
CA LEU A 74 2.48 37.64 -31.06
C LEU A 74 3.55 38.73 -31.24
N GLU A 75 4.68 38.62 -30.54
CA GLU A 75 5.80 39.55 -30.62
C GLU A 75 6.45 39.53 -32.01
N PHE A 76 6.46 38.36 -32.67
CA PHE A 76 6.87 38.25 -34.07
C PHE A 76 5.98 39.05 -35.04
N ILE A 77 4.68 39.18 -34.74
CA ILE A 77 3.70 39.84 -35.61
C ILE A 77 3.56 41.34 -35.29
N VAL A 78 3.54 41.69 -34.01
CA VAL A 78 3.12 43.02 -33.51
C VAL A 78 4.28 43.81 -32.88
N GLY A 79 5.43 43.18 -32.65
CA GLY A 79 6.56 43.75 -31.89
C GLY A 79 6.39 43.62 -30.37
N GLU A 80 7.48 43.80 -29.61
CA GLU A 80 7.45 43.74 -28.14
C GLU A 80 6.55 44.82 -27.55
N ASN A 81 5.62 44.42 -26.68
CA ASN A 81 4.77 45.36 -25.95
C ASN A 81 4.45 44.82 -24.54
N SER A 82 4.21 45.72 -23.59
CA SER A 82 3.85 45.38 -22.20
C SER A 82 2.60 44.48 -22.12
N VAL A 83 1.73 44.56 -23.13
CA VAL A 83 0.52 43.72 -23.26
C VAL A 83 0.86 42.25 -23.49
N THR A 84 1.89 41.90 -24.29
CA THR A 84 2.29 40.50 -24.47
C THR A 84 2.89 39.93 -23.19
N GLN A 85 3.61 40.75 -22.44
CA GLN A 85 4.14 40.37 -21.12
C GLN A 85 3.04 40.25 -20.04
N ALA A 86 1.91 40.94 -20.16
CA ALA A 86 0.81 40.79 -19.20
C ALA A 86 0.08 39.42 -19.31
N ILE A 87 0.18 38.74 -20.45
CA ILE A 87 -0.57 37.49 -20.73
C ILE A 87 -0.19 36.38 -19.75
N TRP A 88 1.10 36.18 -19.44
CA TRP A 88 1.51 35.10 -18.55
C TRP A 88 1.17 35.40 -17.07
N MET A 89 1.15 36.68 -16.67
CA MET A 89 0.71 37.12 -15.34
C MET A 89 -0.76 36.74 -15.05
N VAL A 90 -1.59 36.58 -16.08
CA VAL A 90 -2.98 36.15 -15.95
C VAL A 90 -3.15 34.65 -16.23
N ALA A 91 -2.49 34.14 -17.27
CA ALA A 91 -2.65 32.75 -17.71
C ALA A 91 -2.12 31.74 -16.67
N VAL A 92 -1.01 32.03 -16.00
CA VAL A 92 -0.41 31.10 -15.03
C VAL A 92 -1.28 30.95 -13.77
N PRO A 93 -1.73 32.03 -13.09
CA PRO A 93 -2.65 31.88 -11.96
C PRO A 93 -3.97 31.23 -12.37
N ALA A 94 -4.53 31.59 -13.54
CA ALA A 94 -5.77 30.99 -14.03
C ALA A 94 -5.62 29.47 -14.26
N GLY A 95 -4.52 29.03 -14.89
CA GLY A 95 -4.20 27.62 -15.10
C GLY A 95 -4.01 26.86 -13.78
N ALA A 96 -3.28 27.44 -12.83
CA ALA A 96 -3.06 26.84 -11.51
C ALA A 96 -4.37 26.68 -10.72
N VAL A 97 -5.21 27.73 -10.67
CA VAL A 97 -6.53 27.68 -10.01
C VAL A 97 -7.45 26.67 -10.69
N TRP A 98 -7.43 26.60 -12.02
CA TRP A 98 -8.21 25.62 -12.77
C TRP A 98 -7.78 24.19 -12.46
N GLY A 99 -6.47 23.91 -12.49
CA GLY A 99 -5.91 22.60 -12.14
C GLY A 99 -6.28 22.18 -10.72
N TYR A 100 -6.15 23.09 -9.76
CA TYR A 100 -6.54 22.87 -8.37
C TYR A 100 -8.03 22.53 -8.23
N ARG A 101 -8.92 23.34 -8.81
CA ARG A 101 -10.38 23.15 -8.73
C ARG A 101 -10.81 21.86 -9.42
N LYS A 102 -10.30 21.61 -10.63
CA LYS A 102 -10.61 20.40 -11.40
C LYS A 102 -10.18 19.16 -10.63
N GLN A 103 -9.00 19.17 -10.02
CA GLN A 103 -8.54 18.04 -9.24
C GLN A 103 -9.37 17.90 -7.97
N LYS A 104 -9.58 18.96 -7.18
CA LYS A 104 -10.41 18.91 -5.96
C LYS A 104 -11.83 18.42 -6.25
N ALA A 105 -12.44 18.80 -7.37
CA ALA A 105 -13.81 18.42 -7.72
C ALA A 105 -13.95 17.02 -8.34
N LYS A 106 -12.86 16.25 -8.53
CA LYS A 106 -12.98 14.89 -9.08
C LYS A 106 -13.68 13.97 -8.08
N PRO A 107 -14.81 13.34 -8.47
CA PRO A 107 -15.41 12.28 -7.66
C PRO A 107 -14.42 11.13 -7.49
N GLY A 108 -14.47 10.47 -6.34
CA GLY A 108 -13.64 9.31 -6.05
C GLY A 108 -12.15 9.55 -5.73
N GLN A 109 -11.78 10.75 -5.26
CA GLN A 109 -10.41 10.99 -4.78
C GLN A 109 -10.17 10.59 -3.33
N VAL A 110 -11.22 10.62 -2.51
CA VAL A 110 -11.15 10.20 -1.11
C VAL A 110 -11.82 8.85 -1.02
N TRP A 111 -11.04 7.85 -0.62
CA TRP A 111 -11.48 6.46 -0.62
C TRP A 111 -10.92 5.72 0.57
N THR A 112 -11.68 4.73 1.04
CA THR A 112 -11.26 3.76 2.04
C THR A 112 -11.14 2.40 1.36
N SER A 113 -9.97 1.79 1.43
CA SER A 113 -9.74 0.40 1.03
C SER A 113 -9.81 -0.46 2.27
N ARG A 114 -10.61 -1.51 2.23
CA ARG A 114 -10.66 -2.54 3.26
C ARG A 114 -10.23 -3.86 2.64
N GLU A 115 -9.31 -4.52 3.30
CA GLU A 115 -8.84 -5.86 2.93
C GLU A 115 -9.14 -6.86 4.02
N TRP A 116 -9.68 -8.02 3.62
CA TRP A 116 -10.00 -9.09 4.55
C TRP A 116 -9.88 -10.46 3.90
N ILE A 117 -9.59 -11.45 4.72
CA ILE A 117 -9.73 -12.86 4.39
C ILE A 117 -11.09 -13.33 4.85
N ASP A 118 -11.87 -13.89 3.94
CA ASP A 118 -13.13 -14.57 4.20
C ASP A 118 -12.85 -16.08 4.29
N PHE A 119 -12.96 -16.64 5.50
CA PHE A 119 -12.69 -18.05 5.75
C PHE A 119 -13.80 -18.97 5.21
N GLY A 120 -15.05 -18.50 5.21
CA GLY A 120 -16.19 -19.25 4.69
C GLY A 120 -16.09 -19.48 3.18
N ASN A 121 -15.81 -18.41 2.43
CA ASN A 121 -15.64 -18.47 0.98
C ASN A 121 -14.21 -18.83 0.54
N ARG A 122 -13.27 -18.89 1.49
CA ARG A 122 -11.83 -19.12 1.24
C ARG A 122 -11.27 -18.14 0.22
N THR A 123 -11.53 -16.86 0.42
CA THR A 123 -11.09 -15.78 -0.46
C THR A 123 -10.38 -14.68 0.29
N TRP A 124 -9.38 -14.07 -0.32
CA TRP A 124 -8.88 -12.75 0.04
C TRP A 124 -9.64 -11.71 -0.77
N ASN A 125 -10.16 -10.68 -0.11
CA ASN A 125 -11.00 -9.67 -0.70
C ASN A 125 -10.43 -8.28 -0.42
N THR A 126 -10.43 -7.44 -1.46
CA THR A 126 -10.17 -6.01 -1.36
C THR A 126 -11.37 -5.26 -1.87
N ARG A 127 -11.81 -4.24 -1.11
CA ARG A 127 -12.89 -3.36 -1.52
C ARG A 127 -12.51 -1.91 -1.27
N ARG A 128 -12.56 -1.10 -2.33
CA ARG A 128 -12.40 0.36 -2.25
C ARG A 128 -13.76 1.04 -2.24
N HIS A 129 -14.05 1.79 -1.19
CA HIS A 129 -15.24 2.61 -1.03
C HIS A 129 -14.90 4.07 -1.18
N TYR A 130 -15.81 4.83 -1.80
CA TYR A 130 -15.71 6.28 -1.82
C TYR A 130 -16.50 6.88 -0.67
N LEU A 131 -15.98 7.93 -0.05
CA LEU A 131 -16.68 8.64 1.02
C LEU A 131 -17.94 9.36 0.53
N ASP A 132 -18.05 9.62 -0.78
CA ASP A 132 -19.25 10.20 -1.41
C ASP A 132 -20.40 9.19 -1.60
N GLY A 133 -20.22 7.93 -1.16
CA GLY A 133 -21.24 6.88 -1.24
C GLY A 133 -21.45 6.31 -2.65
N SER A 134 -20.62 6.69 -3.62
CA SER A 134 -20.66 6.10 -4.96
C SER A 134 -20.22 4.63 -4.95
N LYS A 135 -20.58 3.90 -6.02
CA LYS A 135 -20.29 2.46 -6.14
C LYS A 135 -18.78 2.20 -5.97
N PRO A 136 -18.38 1.10 -5.31
CA PRO A 136 -16.97 0.80 -5.08
C PRO A 136 -16.20 0.71 -6.40
N LEU A 137 -15.04 1.37 -6.46
CA LEU A 137 -14.19 1.44 -7.65
C LEU A 137 -13.71 0.05 -8.10
N GLU A 138 -13.37 -0.77 -7.11
CA GLU A 138 -12.69 -2.04 -7.32
C GLU A 138 -13.06 -2.99 -6.19
N SER A 139 -13.69 -4.11 -6.55
CA SER A 139 -13.82 -5.26 -5.68
C SER A 139 -13.00 -6.37 -6.30
N ARG A 140 -11.86 -6.69 -5.67
CA ARG A 140 -11.02 -7.80 -6.08
C ARG A 140 -11.27 -8.94 -5.11
N SER A 141 -11.59 -10.11 -5.63
CA SER A 141 -11.70 -11.34 -4.85
C SER A 141 -10.74 -12.35 -5.45
N LEU A 142 -9.81 -12.84 -4.64
CA LEU A 142 -8.85 -13.87 -5.00
C LEU A 142 -9.10 -15.11 -4.15
N PRO A 143 -9.16 -16.31 -4.74
CA PRO A 143 -9.27 -17.53 -3.95
C PRO A 143 -7.97 -17.73 -3.16
N LEU A 144 -8.06 -18.14 -1.89
CA LEU A 144 -6.89 -18.30 -1.01
C LEU A 144 -5.83 -19.25 -1.57
N LYS A 145 -6.22 -20.22 -2.41
CA LYS A 145 -5.28 -21.10 -3.13
C LYS A 145 -4.31 -20.34 -4.08
N ALA A 146 -4.68 -19.13 -4.50
CA ALA A 146 -3.87 -18.27 -5.35
C ALA A 146 -3.04 -17.26 -4.53
N VAL A 147 -3.17 -17.28 -3.20
CA VAL A 147 -2.48 -16.40 -2.27
C VAL A 147 -1.41 -17.19 -1.51
N ALA A 148 -0.29 -16.55 -1.23
CA ALA A 148 0.81 -17.07 -0.44
C ALA A 148 1.14 -16.09 0.68
N ALA A 149 1.46 -16.63 1.85
CA ALA A 149 2.17 -15.90 2.90
C ALA A 149 3.66 -15.92 2.57
N VAL A 150 4.32 -14.77 2.59
CA VAL A 150 5.74 -14.65 2.28
C VAL A 150 6.45 -13.93 3.43
N SER A 151 7.50 -14.55 3.94
CA SER A 151 8.49 -13.90 4.79
C SER A 151 9.51 -13.23 3.87
N ARG A 152 9.57 -11.90 3.89
CA ARG A 152 10.48 -11.10 3.07
C ARG A 152 11.56 -10.51 3.95
N ALA A 153 12.81 -10.78 3.62
CA ALA A 153 13.96 -10.02 4.11
C ALA A 153 14.36 -8.99 3.04
N GLU A 154 14.56 -7.73 3.44
CA GLU A 154 14.94 -6.61 2.57
C GLU A 154 16.04 -5.78 3.25
N MET A 155 17.00 -5.28 2.47
CA MET A 155 18.04 -4.39 2.97
C MET A 155 17.53 -2.96 2.93
N TYR A 156 17.61 -2.26 4.06
CA TYR A 156 17.39 -0.81 4.12
C TYR A 156 18.72 -0.10 4.44
N GLU A 157 18.73 1.22 4.27
CA GLU A 157 19.92 2.06 4.55
C GLU A 157 20.45 1.86 5.98
N ASP A 158 19.55 1.65 6.94
CA ASP A 158 19.86 1.50 8.37
C ASP A 158 20.01 0.04 8.82
N GLY A 159 19.84 -0.94 7.92
CA GLY A 159 20.02 -2.36 8.21
C GLY A 159 18.94 -3.28 7.63
N MET A 160 18.88 -4.50 8.16
CA MET A 160 17.95 -5.55 7.73
C MET A 160 16.53 -5.28 8.22
N GLY A 161 15.54 -5.36 7.34
CA GLY A 161 14.14 -5.43 7.73
C GLY A 161 13.48 -6.74 7.34
N TYR A 162 12.59 -7.22 8.21
CA TYR A 162 11.85 -8.46 8.01
C TYR A 162 10.36 -8.17 8.01
N THR A 163 9.69 -8.59 6.95
CA THR A 163 8.27 -8.31 6.74
C THR A 163 7.51 -9.56 6.37
N SER A 164 6.37 -9.80 7.03
CA SER A 164 5.39 -10.78 6.59
C SER A 164 4.39 -10.10 5.67
N LEU A 165 4.17 -10.67 4.48
CA LEU A 165 3.26 -10.11 3.47
C LEU A 165 2.42 -11.21 2.80
N LEU A 166 1.31 -10.81 2.19
CA LEU A 166 0.56 -11.66 1.27
C LEU A 166 0.94 -11.35 -0.16
N SER A 167 1.09 -12.38 -1.00
CA SER A 167 1.39 -12.23 -2.43
C SER A 167 0.62 -13.24 -3.27
N GLU A 168 0.49 -12.98 -4.56
CA GLU A 168 -0.08 -13.95 -5.50
C GLU A 168 0.94 -15.05 -5.80
N VAL A 169 0.51 -16.31 -5.69
CA VAL A 169 1.34 -17.49 -6.04
C VAL A 169 1.86 -17.38 -7.48
N ASN A 170 1.04 -16.88 -8.41
CA ASN A 170 1.44 -16.70 -9.80
C ASN A 170 2.61 -15.73 -9.97
N ASN A 171 2.69 -14.67 -9.16
CA ASN A 171 3.79 -13.72 -9.23
C ASN A 171 5.09 -14.36 -8.72
N LEU A 172 5.00 -15.12 -7.61
CA LEU A 172 6.12 -15.87 -7.07
C LEU A 172 6.66 -16.89 -8.07
N VAL A 173 5.79 -17.64 -8.74
CA VAL A 173 6.19 -18.66 -9.73
C VAL A 173 6.78 -18.03 -10.99
N ARG A 174 6.21 -16.92 -11.47
CA ARG A 174 6.60 -16.31 -12.76
C ARG A 174 7.81 -15.41 -12.66
N TYR A 175 7.87 -14.55 -11.64
CA TYR A 175 8.88 -13.50 -11.53
C TYR A 175 9.93 -13.82 -10.45
N ARG A 176 9.71 -14.87 -9.66
CA ARG A 176 10.57 -15.22 -8.50
C ARG A 176 10.76 -14.07 -7.52
N GLN A 177 9.83 -13.11 -7.51
CA GLN A 177 9.84 -11.96 -6.64
C GLN A 177 8.45 -11.78 -6.03
N PRO A 178 8.34 -11.55 -4.71
CA PRO A 178 7.07 -11.23 -4.09
C PRO A 178 6.62 -9.85 -4.56
N TRP A 179 5.50 -9.81 -5.27
CA TRP A 179 4.75 -8.57 -5.43
C TRP A 179 3.69 -8.52 -4.33
N PRO A 180 3.81 -7.63 -3.33
CA PRO A 180 2.90 -7.64 -2.19
C PRO A 180 1.48 -7.26 -2.65
N LEU A 181 0.50 -8.08 -2.24
CA LEU A 181 -0.90 -7.71 -2.20
C LEU A 181 -1.15 -6.75 -1.03
N THR A 182 -0.68 -7.16 0.16
CA THR A 182 -0.71 -6.37 1.40
C THR A 182 0.43 -6.78 2.30
N GLN A 183 0.88 -5.82 3.10
CA GLN A 183 1.83 -6.04 4.17
C GLN A 183 1.08 -6.38 5.45
N VAL A 184 1.47 -7.46 6.12
CA VAL A 184 0.80 -7.92 7.34
C VAL A 184 1.47 -7.33 8.57
N GLU A 185 2.78 -7.50 8.71
CA GLU A 185 3.51 -7.06 9.91
C GLU A 185 5.02 -6.94 9.64
N HIS A 186 5.69 -6.06 10.39
CA HIS A 186 7.14 -5.91 10.41
C HIS A 186 7.73 -6.54 11.66
N PHE A 187 8.93 -7.09 11.55
CA PHE A 187 9.65 -7.76 12.65
C PHE A 187 11.10 -7.31 12.68
N ASP A 188 11.66 -7.29 13.89
CA ASP A 188 13.07 -6.98 14.11
C ASP A 188 13.97 -8.18 13.76
N THR A 189 13.43 -9.41 13.79
CA THR A 189 14.20 -10.63 13.53
C THR A 189 13.59 -11.53 12.47
N GLU A 190 14.45 -12.20 11.69
CA GLU A 190 14.03 -13.16 10.67
C GLU A 190 13.21 -14.31 11.27
N LYS A 191 13.64 -14.81 12.43
CA LYS A 191 13.02 -15.96 13.10
C LYS A 191 11.57 -15.66 13.51
N GLU A 192 11.32 -14.47 14.03
CA GLU A 192 9.96 -14.05 14.43
C GLU A 192 9.07 -13.87 13.21
N CYS A 193 9.59 -13.20 12.16
CA CYS A 193 8.89 -13.05 10.90
C CYS A 193 8.51 -14.42 10.31
N LEU A 194 9.47 -15.34 10.23
CA LEU A 194 9.26 -16.67 9.68
C LEU A 194 8.23 -17.48 10.47
N ALA A 195 8.33 -17.48 11.80
CA ALA A 195 7.40 -18.18 12.67
C ALA A 195 5.97 -17.63 12.53
N PHE A 196 5.83 -16.30 12.45
CA PHE A 196 4.56 -15.65 12.22
C PHE A 196 3.98 -16.00 10.85
N THR A 197 4.77 -15.87 9.77
CA THR A 197 4.34 -16.20 8.41
C THR A 197 3.88 -17.65 8.31
N GLN A 198 4.58 -18.60 8.93
CA GLN A 198 4.19 -20.02 8.97
C GLN A 198 2.88 -20.23 9.72
N ALA A 199 2.72 -19.62 10.90
CA ALA A 199 1.48 -19.72 11.67
C ALA A 199 0.28 -19.15 10.91
N MET A 200 0.48 -18.01 10.25
CA MET A 200 -0.52 -17.38 9.40
C MET A 200 -0.89 -18.26 8.20
N ALA A 201 0.11 -18.81 7.51
CA ALA A 201 -0.08 -19.69 6.37
C ALA A 201 -0.91 -20.93 6.75
N ALA A 202 -0.56 -21.54 7.88
CA ALA A 202 -1.27 -22.70 8.42
C ALA A 202 -2.72 -22.35 8.77
N ARG A 203 -2.96 -21.23 9.46
CA ARG A 203 -4.31 -20.77 9.83
C ARG A 203 -5.19 -20.51 8.62
N CYS A 204 -4.63 -19.95 7.55
CA CYS A 204 -5.38 -19.62 6.33
C CYS A 204 -5.40 -20.76 5.30
N ALA A 205 -4.72 -21.87 5.57
CA ALA A 205 -4.51 -22.98 4.63
C ALA A 205 -3.99 -22.48 3.25
N ILE A 206 -2.99 -21.60 3.28
CA ILE A 206 -2.30 -21.04 2.10
C ILE A 206 -0.83 -21.47 2.08
N SER A 207 -0.17 -21.33 0.92
CA SER A 207 1.25 -21.68 0.83
C SER A 207 2.13 -20.69 1.60
N CYS A 208 3.13 -21.19 2.31
CA CYS A 208 4.17 -20.39 2.94
C CYS A 208 5.41 -20.30 2.03
N TRP A 209 6.03 -19.13 1.95
CA TRP A 209 7.23 -18.89 1.17
C TRP A 209 8.19 -17.97 1.94
N GLN A 210 9.46 -18.02 1.57
CA GLN A 210 10.51 -17.13 2.06
C GLN A 210 11.25 -16.52 0.88
N PHE A 211 11.43 -15.21 0.94
CA PHE A 211 12.16 -14.45 -0.06
C PHE A 211 13.30 -13.67 0.59
N ARG A 212 14.50 -13.83 0.05
CA ARG A 212 15.71 -13.09 0.42
C ARG A 212 16.21 -12.31 -0.78
N GLU A 213 16.39 -11.01 -0.62
CA GLU A 213 16.97 -10.17 -1.65
C GLU A 213 18.48 -10.43 -1.81
N ALA A 214 18.98 -10.30 -3.04
CA ALA A 214 20.34 -10.69 -3.42
C ALA A 214 21.44 -10.00 -2.58
N GLU A 215 21.20 -8.74 -2.18
CA GLU A 215 22.18 -7.94 -1.44
C GLU A 215 22.38 -8.41 0.01
N LEU A 216 21.54 -9.32 0.52
CA LEU A 216 21.53 -9.74 1.91
C LEU A 216 22.62 -10.76 2.26
N GLU A 217 23.10 -11.53 1.28
CA GLU A 217 24.05 -12.62 1.49
C GLU A 217 25.26 -12.55 0.55
N GLY A 218 25.41 -11.44 -0.21
CA GLY A 218 26.42 -11.34 -1.27
C GLY A 218 26.20 -12.38 -2.39
N GLY A 219 24.97 -12.86 -2.55
CA GLY A 219 24.58 -13.97 -3.42
C GLY A 219 23.38 -13.64 -4.33
N GLU A 220 22.84 -14.63 -5.03
CA GLU A 220 21.63 -14.45 -5.85
C GLU A 220 20.35 -14.43 -4.98
N ALA A 221 19.34 -13.68 -5.40
CA ALA A 221 18.05 -13.65 -4.70
C ALA A 221 17.45 -15.05 -4.57
N MET A 222 17.01 -15.40 -3.36
CA MET A 222 16.49 -16.74 -3.06
C MET A 222 15.00 -16.69 -2.76
N LEU A 223 14.24 -17.54 -3.45
CA LEU A 223 12.82 -17.77 -3.20
C LEU A 223 12.59 -19.24 -2.90
N GLU A 224 12.15 -19.55 -1.68
CA GLU A 224 11.90 -20.90 -1.21
C GLU A 224 10.44 -21.08 -0.79
N LYS A 225 9.84 -22.20 -1.19
CA LYS A 225 8.51 -22.60 -0.71
C LYS A 225 8.66 -23.42 0.55
N LEU A 226 8.03 -22.97 1.63
CA LEU A 226 8.04 -23.63 2.93
C LEU A 226 6.75 -24.44 3.06
N SER A 227 6.90 -25.75 3.28
CA SER A 227 5.83 -26.76 3.24
C SER A 227 4.68 -26.48 4.20
#